data_AF-A0A0G0H0U5-F1
#
_entry.id   AF-A0A0G0H0U5-F1
#
_cell.length_a   1.000
_cell.length_b   1.000
_cell.length_c   1.000
_cell.angle_alpha   90.00
_cell.angle_beta   90.00
_cell.angle_gamma   90.00
#
_symmetry.space_group_name_H-M   'P 1'
#
loop_
_entity.id
_entity.type
_entity.pdbx_description
1 polymer ?
#
loop_
_entity_poly.entity_id
_entity_poly.type
_entity_poly.pdbx_seq_one_letter_code
_entity_poly.pdbx_strand_id
1 'polypeptide(L)'
;MVAHYPPECWPSMVQNSHNRNICPAGWHVPTREEWLVLINYLGGDNVASSKIRVNKGTNSSGFSALGIIWRGDDGLFYYSLGSGAYWWTNSVFNNTYPFYTYLYSDPNNLRVGYGQYFEKNAGVSVRCVKDL
;
A
#
# COMPACT_ATOMS: atom_id res chain seq x y z
N MET A 1 3.29 -1.50 12.57
CA MET A 1 4.16 -2.17 13.56
C MET A 1 5.48 -2.44 12.88
N VAL A 2 6.56 -1.78 13.30
CA VAL A 2 7.91 -2.00 12.73
C VAL A 2 8.50 -3.19 13.48
N ALA A 3 8.65 -4.33 12.80
CA ALA A 3 9.30 -5.49 13.39
C ALA A 3 10.82 -5.26 13.39
N HIS A 4 11.40 -5.11 14.58
CA HIS A 4 12.84 -5.27 14.77
C HIS A 4 13.10 -6.76 14.95
N TYR A 5 13.85 -7.37 14.04
CA TYR A 5 14.24 -8.78 14.15
C TYR A 5 15.64 -8.91 14.76
N PRO A 6 15.88 -9.92 15.62
CA PRO A 6 17.17 -10.15 16.26
C PRO A 6 18.26 -10.55 15.26
N PRO A 7 19.54 -10.26 15.56
CA PRO A 7 20.68 -10.40 14.63
C PRO A 7 20.98 -11.83 14.17
N GLU A 8 20.39 -12.84 14.82
CA GLU A 8 20.64 -14.26 14.58
C GLU A 8 19.94 -14.79 13.32
N CYS A 9 18.95 -14.06 12.78
CA CYS A 9 18.21 -14.42 11.56
C CYS A 9 18.88 -13.92 10.27
N TRP A 10 20.01 -13.20 10.35
CA TRP A 10 20.69 -12.60 9.20
C TRP A 10 21.23 -13.63 8.17
N PRO A 11 21.82 -14.77 8.56
CA PRO A 11 22.43 -15.70 7.58
C PRO A 11 21.42 -16.43 6.69
N SER A 12 20.17 -16.61 7.12
CA SER A 12 19.13 -17.28 6.32
C SER A 12 18.40 -16.37 5.33
N MET A 13 18.63 -15.06 5.37
CA MET A 13 18.02 -14.09 4.44
C MET A 13 18.87 -13.81 3.19
N VAL A 14 20.07 -14.42 3.07
CA VAL A 14 21.02 -14.16 1.97
C VAL A 14 21.03 -15.27 0.90
N GLN A 15 19.96 -16.06 0.79
CA GLN A 15 19.83 -17.06 -0.28
C GLN A 15 18.46 -17.03 -0.95
N ASN A 16 18.27 -16.10 -1.90
CA ASN A 16 17.55 -16.26 -3.17
C ASN A 16 17.12 -14.90 -3.74
N SER A 17 17.93 -14.36 -4.65
CA SER A 17 17.71 -13.07 -5.30
C SER A 17 16.59 -13.05 -6.36
N HIS A 18 15.66 -14.03 -6.39
CA HIS A 18 14.59 -14.07 -7.40
C HIS A 18 13.17 -14.38 -6.88
N ASN A 19 12.96 -14.62 -5.59
CA ASN A 19 11.62 -14.68 -4.97
C ASN A 19 11.60 -13.76 -3.74
N ARG A 20 11.52 -12.45 -3.97
CA ARG A 20 11.37 -11.47 -2.89
C ARG A 20 9.99 -11.64 -2.28
N ASN A 21 9.86 -12.53 -1.30
CA ASN A 21 8.67 -12.70 -0.47
C ASN A 21 8.48 -11.43 0.36
N ILE A 22 7.79 -10.43 -0.21
CA ILE A 22 7.57 -9.11 0.41
C ILE A 22 6.72 -9.24 1.69
N CYS A 23 5.89 -10.28 1.74
CA CYS A 23 5.04 -10.61 2.89
C CYS A 23 5.54 -11.86 3.61
N PRO A 24 5.34 -11.95 4.95
CA PRO A 24 5.59 -13.18 5.69
C PRO A 24 4.77 -14.36 5.17
N ALA A 25 5.14 -15.59 5.50
CA ALA A 25 4.36 -16.77 5.15
C ALA A 25 2.93 -16.70 5.73
N GLY A 26 1.94 -17.06 4.92
CA GLY A 26 0.51 -16.91 5.25
C GLY A 26 -0.01 -15.47 5.13
N TRP A 27 0.73 -14.61 4.43
CA TRP A 27 0.33 -13.26 4.09
C TRP A 27 0.69 -12.95 2.64
N HIS A 28 -0.06 -12.06 2.02
CA HIS A 28 0.18 -11.62 0.66
C HIS A 28 -0.05 -10.11 0.51
N VAL A 29 0.45 -9.54 -0.59
CA VAL A 29 0.16 -8.15 -0.95
C VAL A 29 -1.29 -8.09 -1.43
N PRO A 30 -2.14 -7.19 -0.89
CA PRO A 30 -3.55 -7.16 -1.23
C PRO A 30 -3.77 -7.01 -2.73
N THR A 31 -4.75 -7.74 -3.23
CA THR A 31 -5.31 -7.55 -4.56
C THR A 31 -6.17 -6.28 -4.61
N ARG A 32 -6.47 -5.82 -5.82
CA ARG A 32 -7.47 -4.78 -6.07
C ARG A 32 -8.81 -5.13 -5.43
N GLU A 33 -9.22 -6.38 -5.54
CA GLU A 33 -10.52 -6.88 -5.07
C GLU A 33 -10.61 -6.81 -3.54
N GLU A 34 -9.56 -7.18 -2.82
CA GLU A 34 -9.52 -7.07 -1.35
C GLU A 34 -9.53 -5.63 -0.86
N TRP A 35 -8.85 -4.71 -1.58
CA TRP A 35 -8.97 -3.29 -1.31
C TRP A 35 -10.41 -2.79 -1.49
N LEU A 36 -11.10 -3.23 -2.53
CA LEU A 36 -12.51 -2.88 -2.75
C LEU A 36 -13.42 -3.46 -1.65
N VAL A 37 -13.15 -4.67 -1.17
CA VAL A 37 -13.87 -5.25 -0.01
C VAL A 37 -13.69 -4.38 1.22
N LEU A 38 -12.46 -3.95 1.54
CA LEU A 38 -12.19 -3.05 2.67
C LEU A 38 -12.95 -1.72 2.51
N ILE A 39 -12.87 -1.10 1.34
CA ILE A 39 -13.52 0.18 1.06
C ILE A 39 -15.04 0.06 1.23
N ASN A 40 -15.66 -0.97 0.66
CA ASN A 40 -17.09 -1.21 0.76
C ASN A 40 -17.52 -1.52 2.20
N TYR A 41 -16.77 -2.36 2.92
CA TYR A 41 -17.00 -2.67 4.32
C TYR A 41 -17.00 -1.41 5.20
N LEU A 42 -16.13 -0.44 4.90
CA LEU A 42 -16.05 0.81 5.64
C LEU A 42 -17.14 1.83 5.28
N GLY A 43 -17.93 1.59 4.23
CA GLY A 43 -19.03 2.43 3.78
C GLY A 43 -18.77 3.22 2.49
N GLY A 44 -17.88 2.73 1.63
CA GLY A 44 -17.51 3.34 0.35
C GLY A 44 -16.37 4.36 0.47
N ASP A 45 -15.80 4.75 -0.67
CA ASP A 45 -14.56 5.53 -0.82
C ASP A 45 -14.44 6.72 0.15
N ASN A 46 -15.50 7.54 0.21
CA ASN A 46 -15.51 8.78 0.99
C ASN A 46 -15.43 8.48 2.50
N VAL A 47 -16.29 7.57 2.96
CA VAL A 47 -16.37 7.18 4.37
C VAL A 47 -15.12 6.41 4.78
N ALA A 48 -14.68 5.48 3.94
CA ALA A 48 -13.46 4.70 4.13
C ALA A 48 -12.22 5.59 4.26
N SER A 49 -12.09 6.62 3.40
CA SER A 49 -11.00 7.60 3.47
C SER A 49 -10.89 8.24 4.87
N SER A 50 -12.02 8.66 5.46
CA SER A 50 -12.01 9.22 6.82
C SER A 50 -11.68 8.16 7.89
N LYS A 51 -12.21 6.94 7.75
CA LYS A 51 -12.04 5.87 8.74
C LYS A 51 -10.63 5.26 8.79
N ILE A 52 -9.84 5.34 7.71
CA ILE A 52 -8.46 4.78 7.69
C ILE A 52 -7.38 5.81 8.03
N ARG A 53 -7.66 7.11 7.90
CA ARG A 53 -6.71 8.21 8.07
C ARG A 53 -6.34 8.42 9.54
N VAL A 54 -5.05 8.56 9.81
CA VAL A 54 -4.54 8.98 11.13
C VAL A 54 -4.77 10.48 11.36
N ASN A 55 -4.44 11.31 10.38
CA ASN A 55 -4.59 12.76 10.44
C ASN A 55 -5.76 13.20 9.55
N LYS A 56 -6.56 14.16 10.02
CA LYS A 56 -7.76 14.68 9.30
C LYS A 56 -8.85 13.63 9.02
N GLY A 57 -8.80 12.51 9.72
CA GLY A 57 -9.82 11.46 9.71
C GLY A 57 -10.09 10.97 11.13
N THR A 58 -10.93 9.94 11.24
CA THR A 58 -11.31 9.36 12.54
C THR A 58 -10.42 8.19 12.95
N ASN A 59 -9.68 7.61 12.00
CA ASN A 59 -8.96 6.33 12.17
C ASN A 59 -9.79 5.21 12.83
N SER A 60 -11.12 5.28 12.76
CA SER A 60 -12.01 4.37 13.49
C SER A 60 -11.94 2.92 12.99
N SER A 61 -11.35 2.68 11.83
CA SER A 61 -11.03 1.33 11.34
C SER A 61 -9.79 0.71 11.99
N GLY A 62 -8.95 1.51 12.66
CA GLY A 62 -7.63 1.09 13.15
C GLY A 62 -6.55 0.94 12.08
N PHE A 63 -6.87 1.09 10.79
CA PHE A 63 -5.95 0.85 9.67
C PHE A 63 -4.67 1.71 9.73
N SER A 64 -4.80 2.95 10.20
CA SER A 64 -3.70 3.90 10.36
C SER A 64 -2.90 4.08 9.06
N ALA A 65 -3.54 4.73 8.09
CA ALA A 65 -3.02 5.04 6.76
C ALA A 65 -1.83 6.02 6.83
N LEU A 66 -0.66 5.46 7.08
CA LEU A 66 0.63 6.16 7.03
C LEU A 66 1.28 5.90 5.67
N GLY A 67 1.36 6.94 4.85
CA GLY A 67 2.20 6.99 3.66
C GLY A 67 2.80 8.38 3.59
N ILE A 68 4.12 8.45 3.43
CA ILE A 68 4.87 9.71 3.44
C ILE A 68 5.69 9.87 2.17
N ILE A 69 6.11 8.76 1.56
CA ILE A 69 7.06 8.77 0.44
C ILE A 69 6.54 7.85 -0.66
N TRP A 70 6.70 8.28 -1.90
CA TRP A 70 6.62 7.44 -3.10
C TRP A 70 7.75 7.80 -4.07
N ARG A 71 8.16 6.86 -4.90
CA ARG A 71 9.17 7.03 -5.95
C ARG A 71 8.44 7.07 -7.29
N GLY A 72 8.65 8.13 -8.05
CA GLY A 72 8.11 8.25 -9.40
C GLY A 72 8.88 7.42 -10.42
N ASP A 73 8.34 7.34 -11.63
CA ASP A 73 8.99 6.65 -12.75
C ASP A 73 10.26 7.36 -13.24
N ASP A 74 10.38 8.66 -12.95
CA ASP A 74 11.59 9.47 -13.12
C ASP A 74 12.73 9.09 -12.14
N GLY A 75 12.42 8.21 -11.18
CA GLY A 75 13.33 7.75 -10.15
C GLY A 75 13.52 8.68 -8.97
N LEU A 76 12.80 9.80 -8.92
CA LEU A 76 12.83 10.75 -7.82
C LEU A 76 11.89 10.31 -6.69
N PHE A 77 12.20 10.73 -5.46
CA PHE A 77 11.38 10.51 -4.29
C PHE A 77 10.52 11.74 -4.01
N TYR A 78 9.23 11.49 -3.80
CA TYR A 78 8.20 12.49 -3.57
C TYR A 78 7.59 12.30 -2.20
N TYR A 79 7.25 13.40 -1.54
CA TYR A 79 6.77 13.41 -0.17
C TYR A 79 5.32 13.88 -0.10
N SER A 80 4.45 13.05 0.45
CA SER A 80 3.12 13.45 0.90
C SER A 80 3.23 13.67 2.41
N LEU A 81 3.26 14.92 2.87
CA LEU A 81 3.47 15.32 4.28
C LEU A 81 2.32 14.85 5.22
N GLY A 82 2.13 13.54 5.36
CA GLY A 82 1.03 12.90 6.09
C GLY A 82 -0.36 13.14 5.50
N SER A 83 -0.47 13.80 4.35
CA SER A 83 -1.74 14.18 3.74
C SER A 83 -2.29 13.10 2.80
N GLY A 84 -1.41 12.40 2.09
CA GLY A 84 -1.79 11.33 1.17
C GLY A 84 -0.86 10.12 1.26
N ALA A 85 -1.25 9.01 0.66
CA ALA A 85 -0.51 7.77 0.72
C ALA A 85 -0.81 6.89 -0.50
N TYR A 86 0.17 6.09 -0.91
CA TYR A 86 0.06 5.17 -2.03
C TYR A 86 0.51 3.79 -1.59
N TRP A 87 -0.24 2.75 -2.00
CA TRP A 87 0.09 1.37 -1.72
C TRP A 87 0.03 0.49 -2.96
N TRP A 88 0.97 -0.44 -3.02
CA TRP A 88 0.98 -1.46 -4.05
C TRP A 88 -0.20 -2.42 -3.90
N THR A 89 -0.66 -2.93 -5.03
CA THR A 89 -1.51 -4.12 -5.09
C THR A 89 -0.79 -5.21 -5.87
N ASN A 90 -1.17 -6.47 -5.64
CA ASN A 90 -0.71 -7.59 -6.46
C ASN A 90 -1.48 -7.72 -7.79
N SER A 91 -2.49 -6.86 -8.02
CA SER A 91 -3.27 -6.89 -9.26
C SER A 91 -2.55 -6.11 -10.37
N VAL A 92 -2.51 -6.70 -11.56
CA VAL A 92 -1.94 -6.08 -12.76
C VAL A 92 -3.08 -5.57 -13.63
N PHE A 93 -2.98 -4.32 -14.12
CA PHE A 93 -3.94 -3.82 -15.10
C PHE A 93 -3.54 -4.26 -16.52
N ASN A 94 -2.29 -4.01 -16.92
CA ASN A 94 -1.74 -4.50 -18.18
C ASN A 94 -0.20 -4.62 -18.14
N ASN A 95 0.45 -4.80 -19.30
CA ASN A 95 1.89 -4.97 -19.38
C ASN A 95 2.71 -3.75 -18.94
N THR A 96 2.10 -2.57 -18.89
CA THR A 96 2.75 -1.30 -18.52
C THR A 96 2.35 -0.84 -17.13
N TYR A 97 1.05 -0.93 -16.81
CA TYR A 97 0.49 -0.33 -15.60
C TYR A 97 0.05 -1.39 -14.58
N PRO A 98 0.51 -1.28 -13.32
CA PRO A 98 -0.06 -1.98 -12.17
C PRO A 98 -1.32 -1.29 -11.64
N PHE A 99 -2.10 -2.00 -10.82
CA PHE A 99 -3.06 -1.35 -9.93
C PHE A 99 -2.34 -0.88 -8.65
N TYR A 100 -2.77 0.27 -8.14
CA TYR A 100 -2.34 0.81 -6.86
C TYR A 100 -3.53 1.42 -6.12
N THR A 101 -3.44 1.42 -4.80
CA THR A 101 -4.40 2.11 -3.93
C THR A 101 -3.81 3.44 -3.55
N TYR A 102 -4.60 4.50 -3.61
CA TYR A 102 -4.17 5.82 -3.21
C TYR A 102 -5.19 6.51 -2.31
N LEU A 103 -4.64 7.36 -1.46
CA LEU A 103 -5.33 8.22 -0.54
C LEU A 103 -4.81 9.63 -0.80
N TYR A 104 -5.63 10.54 -1.32
CA TYR A 104 -5.17 11.90 -1.63
C TYR A 104 -5.08 12.79 -0.38
N SER A 105 -4.48 13.97 -0.50
CA SER A 105 -4.51 14.99 0.57
C SER A 105 -5.91 15.48 0.90
N ASP A 106 -6.78 15.49 -0.10
CA ASP A 106 -8.14 15.96 0.05
C ASP A 106 -8.99 14.91 0.77
N PRO A 107 -9.91 15.33 1.64
CA PRO A 107 -10.85 14.42 2.28
C PRO A 107 -11.67 13.68 1.23
N ASN A 108 -12.14 12.49 1.58
CA ASN A 108 -13.07 11.69 0.77
C ASN A 108 -12.49 11.08 -0.51
N ASN A 109 -11.21 10.70 -0.51
CA ASN A 109 -10.60 10.19 -1.74
C ASN A 109 -9.62 9.06 -1.45
N LEU A 110 -10.19 7.91 -1.07
CA LEU A 110 -9.51 6.60 -1.04
C LEU A 110 -10.02 5.79 -2.22
N ARG A 111 -9.14 5.38 -3.13
CA ARG A 111 -9.53 4.67 -4.34
C ARG A 111 -8.47 3.64 -4.75
N VAL A 112 -8.90 2.69 -5.58
CA VAL A 112 -8.01 1.81 -6.33
C VAL A 112 -8.00 2.26 -7.78
N GLY A 113 -6.82 2.49 -8.35
CA GLY A 113 -6.66 2.97 -9.71
C GLY A 113 -5.42 2.42 -10.42
N TYR A 114 -5.21 2.91 -11.63
CA TYR A 114 -4.07 2.63 -12.52
C TYR A 114 -3.82 3.88 -13.37
N GLY A 115 -2.62 4.05 -13.94
CA GLY A 115 -2.35 5.16 -14.87
C GLY A 115 -0.91 5.61 -15.00
N GLN A 116 -0.69 6.63 -15.84
CA GLN A 116 0.62 7.13 -16.33
C GLN A 116 1.58 7.66 -15.26
N TYR A 117 1.13 7.85 -14.03
CA TYR A 117 1.97 8.35 -12.94
C TYR A 117 2.67 7.23 -12.16
N PHE A 118 2.28 5.97 -12.38
CA PHE A 118 2.83 4.81 -11.72
C PHE A 118 2.94 3.65 -12.73
N GLU A 119 4.04 3.61 -13.45
CA GLU A 119 4.45 2.41 -14.18
C GLU A 119 5.02 1.37 -13.21
N LYS A 120 5.37 0.19 -13.74
CA LYS A 120 5.95 -0.90 -12.94
C LYS A 120 7.27 -0.53 -12.24
N ASN A 121 7.90 0.56 -12.65
CA ASN A 121 9.17 1.04 -12.09
C ASN A 121 8.99 1.98 -10.90
N ALA A 122 7.78 2.49 -10.64
CA ALA A 122 7.52 3.34 -9.49
C ALA A 122 7.78 2.59 -8.17
N GLY A 123 7.78 3.33 -7.05
CA GLY A 123 7.90 2.75 -5.71
C GLY A 123 6.86 3.32 -4.78
N VAL A 124 5.92 2.50 -4.32
CA VAL A 124 4.96 2.91 -3.28
C VAL A 124 5.03 1.95 -2.10
N SER A 125 4.35 2.30 -1.00
CA SER A 125 4.39 1.49 0.22
C SER A 125 3.74 0.13 -0.03
N VAL A 126 4.24 -0.92 0.63
CA VAL A 126 3.60 -2.24 0.61
C VAL A 126 2.93 -2.49 1.95
N ARG A 127 1.76 -3.12 1.92
CA ARG A 127 1.12 -3.72 3.08
C ARG A 127 0.81 -5.17 2.76
N CYS A 128 0.72 -5.99 3.80
CA CYS A 128 0.39 -7.40 3.68
C CYS A 128 -0.95 -7.66 4.37
N VAL A 129 -1.77 -8.52 3.77
CA VAL A 129 -3.02 -9.03 4.34
C VAL A 129 -2.82 -10.52 4.60
N LYS A 130 -3.42 -11.02 5.68
CA LYS A 130 -3.29 -12.42 6.08
C LYS A 130 -4.18 -13.27 5.16
N ASP A 131 -3.66 -14.40 4.73
CA ASP A 131 -4.43 -15.40 4.01
C ASP A 131 -5.48 -15.99 4.97
N LEU A 132 -6.70 -16.19 4.47
CA LEU A 132 -7.78 -16.85 5.20
C LEU A 132 -7.71 -18.37 5.03
#